data_AF-A0AAP1MNP9-F1
#
_entry.id   AF-A0AAP1MNP9-F1
#
_cell.length_a   1.000
_cell.length_b   1.000
_cell.length_c   1.000
_cell.angle_alpha   90.00
_cell.angle_beta   90.00
_cell.angle_gamma   90.00
#
_symmetry.space_group_name_H-M   'P 1'
#
loop_
_entity.id
_entity.type
_entity.pdbx_description
1 polymer ?
#
loop_
_entity_poly.entity_id
_entity_poly.type
_entity_poly.pdbx_seq_one_letter_code
_entity_poly.pdbx_strand_id
1 'polypeptide(L)'
;MGSFIVVVCVIWLLYLGVKMLTRTLYKTEPINAKPERDVWGRREGEGPLYRRVNRATKDEDDEGLFQSVNRRQQARTEEKDVNASAAFYQSREWRALRYQALKKYGGACSACGRSAAKHGVVIHVDHIRPRSKYPHLALRLDNLQLLCHECNLAKGNRDEIKWR
;
A
#
# COMPACT_ATOMS: atom_id res chain seq x y z
N MET A 1 -55.24 -24.36 -9.51
CA MET A 1 -55.23 -23.02 -10.17
C MET A 1 -55.62 -21.87 -9.23
N GLY A 2 -56.53 -22.03 -8.27
CA GLY A 2 -56.94 -20.95 -7.37
C GLY A 2 -55.86 -20.42 -6.40
N SER A 3 -55.00 -21.29 -5.86
CA SER A 3 -54.01 -20.87 -4.84
C SER A 3 -52.93 -19.91 -5.35
N PHE A 4 -52.56 -20.01 -6.63
CA PHE A 4 -51.59 -19.11 -7.25
C PHE A 4 -52.14 -17.68 -7.37
N ILE A 5 -53.42 -17.55 -7.71
CA ILE A 5 -54.11 -16.26 -7.83
C ILE A 5 -54.15 -15.56 -6.48
N VAL A 6 -54.44 -16.30 -5.40
CA VAL A 6 -54.46 -15.75 -4.04
C VAL A 6 -53.09 -15.22 -3.62
N VAL A 7 -52.01 -15.96 -3.91
CA VAL A 7 -50.63 -15.51 -3.59
C VAL A 7 -50.26 -14.24 -4.36
N VAL A 8 -50.58 -14.17 -5.65
CA VAL A 8 -50.31 -12.97 -6.47
C VAL A 8 -51.11 -11.76 -5.96
N CYS A 9 -52.38 -11.95 -5.59
CA CYS A 9 -53.20 -10.89 -5.00
C CYS A 9 -52.62 -10.40 -3.67
N VAL A 10 -52.17 -11.29 -2.79
CA VAL A 10 -51.55 -10.91 -1.51
C VAL A 10 -50.26 -10.12 -1.72
N ILE A 11 -49.39 -10.56 -2.62
CA ILE A 11 -48.14 -9.84 -2.94
C ILE A 11 -48.45 -8.45 -3.51
N TRP A 12 -49.44 -8.34 -4.39
CA TRP A 12 -49.84 -7.06 -4.96
C TRP A 12 -50.43 -6.11 -3.92
N LEU A 13 -51.26 -6.61 -2.99
CA LEU A 13 -51.79 -5.83 -1.87
C LEU A 13 -50.68 -5.38 -0.91
N LEU A 14 -49.71 -6.24 -0.61
CA LEU A 14 -48.54 -5.88 0.19
C LEU A 14 -47.69 -4.80 -0.52
N TYR A 15 -47.47 -4.92 -1.83
CA TYR A 15 -46.77 -3.91 -2.62
C TYR A 15 -47.51 -2.56 -2.60
N LEU A 16 -48.83 -2.56 -2.75
CA LEU A 16 -49.64 -1.35 -2.65
C LEU A 16 -49.57 -0.72 -1.25
N GLY A 17 -49.63 -1.55 -0.20
CA GLY A 17 -49.49 -1.11 1.19
C GLY A 17 -48.14 -0.44 1.45
N VAL A 18 -47.04 -1.07 1.04
CA VAL A 18 -45.68 -0.51 1.15
C VAL A 18 -45.53 0.77 0.32
N LYS A 19 -46.12 0.83 -0.88
CA LYS A 19 -46.08 2.03 -1.74
C LYS A 19 -46.90 3.20 -1.15
N MET A 20 -48.02 2.92 -0.48
CA MET A 20 -48.77 3.95 0.25
C MET A 20 -47.99 4.41 1.49
N LEU A 21 -47.43 3.47 2.27
CA LEU A 21 -46.65 3.78 3.47
C LEU A 21 -45.41 4.61 3.13
N THR A 22 -44.67 4.26 2.07
CA THR A 22 -43.50 5.03 1.63
C THR A 22 -43.87 6.42 1.13
N ARG A 23 -45.01 6.60 0.45
CA ARG A 23 -45.51 7.93 0.08
C ARG A 23 -45.91 8.80 1.27
N THR A 24 -46.39 8.20 2.35
CA THR A 24 -46.77 8.93 3.57
C THR A 24 -45.57 9.24 4.47
N LEU A 25 -44.66 8.28 4.64
CA LEU A 25 -43.48 8.43 5.49
C LEU A 25 -42.38 9.27 4.84
N TYR A 26 -42.17 9.11 3.53
CA TYR A 26 -41.25 9.92 2.75
C TYR A 26 -42.08 10.94 1.95
N LYS A 27 -42.44 12.05 2.61
CA LYS A 27 -42.74 13.28 1.87
C LYS A 27 -41.47 13.64 1.09
N THR A 28 -41.40 13.20 -0.16
CA THR A 28 -40.38 13.71 -1.07
C THR A 28 -40.77 15.14 -1.36
N GLU A 29 -40.04 16.10 -0.79
CA GLU A 29 -40.13 17.47 -1.27
C GLU A 29 -39.83 17.47 -2.79
N PRO A 30 -40.57 18.24 -3.59
CA PRO A 30 -40.29 18.32 -5.00
C PRO A 30 -38.86 18.84 -5.19
N ILE A 31 -38.03 18.03 -5.84
CA ILE A 31 -36.63 18.35 -6.22
C ILE A 31 -36.56 19.64 -7.08
N ASN A 32 -37.71 20.17 -7.52
CA ASN A 32 -37.86 21.38 -8.32
C ASN A 32 -38.62 22.51 -7.59
N ALA A 33 -38.41 22.69 -6.29
CA ALA A 33 -38.70 23.99 -5.68
C ALA A 33 -37.86 25.06 -6.43
N LYS A 34 -38.51 26.10 -6.96
CA LYS A 34 -37.78 27.22 -7.58
C LYS A 34 -36.82 27.77 -6.52
N PRO A 35 -35.51 27.90 -6.82
CA PRO A 35 -34.54 28.33 -5.83
C PRO A 35 -34.95 29.71 -5.31
N GLU A 36 -34.97 29.83 -3.98
CA GLU A 36 -35.24 31.09 -3.32
C GLU A 36 -34.19 32.11 -3.79
N ARG A 37 -34.65 33.30 -4.17
CA ARG A 37 -33.76 34.34 -4.65
C ARG A 37 -33.12 35.02 -3.45
N ASP A 38 -31.82 35.31 -3.52
CA ASP A 38 -31.13 36.08 -2.48
C ASP A 38 -31.73 37.50 -2.38
N VAL A 39 -31.38 38.26 -1.34
CA VAL A 39 -31.82 39.66 -1.13
C VAL A 39 -31.55 40.58 -2.34
N TRP A 40 -30.69 40.16 -3.27
CA TRP A 40 -30.33 40.87 -4.50
C TRP A 40 -31.03 40.30 -5.75
N GLY A 41 -31.99 39.40 -5.59
CA GLY A 41 -32.79 38.83 -6.66
C GLY A 41 -32.09 37.74 -7.50
N ARG A 42 -30.93 37.25 -7.09
CA ARG A 42 -30.17 36.23 -7.83
C ARG A 42 -30.58 34.83 -7.44
N ARG A 43 -30.53 33.90 -8.41
CA ARG A 43 -30.69 32.47 -8.12
C ARG A 43 -29.45 31.95 -7.39
N GLU A 44 -29.66 31.01 -6.46
CA GLU A 44 -28.57 30.26 -5.85
C GLU A 44 -27.65 29.68 -6.94
N GLY A 45 -26.34 29.93 -6.82
CA GLY A 45 -25.36 29.51 -7.84
C GLY A 45 -25.14 30.47 -9.01
N GLU A 46 -25.69 31.69 -9.02
CA GLU A 46 -25.37 32.69 -10.06
C GLU A 46 -24.39 33.79 -9.59
N GLY A 47 -23.97 33.73 -8.33
CA GLY A 47 -23.03 34.67 -7.72
C GLY A 47 -21.63 34.64 -8.35
N PRO A 48 -20.90 35.78 -8.36
CA PRO A 48 -19.54 35.85 -8.91
C PRO A 48 -18.57 34.85 -8.28
N LEU A 49 -18.80 34.51 -7.01
CA LEU A 49 -17.98 33.59 -6.24
C LEU A 49 -18.21 32.15 -6.70
N TYR A 50 -19.46 31.70 -6.81
CA TYR A 50 -19.79 30.36 -7.33
C TYR A 50 -19.36 30.17 -8.80
N ARG A 51 -19.53 31.20 -9.64
CA ARG A 51 -19.09 31.15 -11.04
C ARG A 51 -17.56 31.08 -11.18
N ARG A 52 -16.82 31.69 -10.26
CA ARG A 52 -15.35 31.63 -10.22
C ARG A 52 -14.86 30.27 -9.77
N VAL A 53 -15.49 29.68 -8.76
CA VAL A 53 -15.19 28.31 -8.30
C VAL A 53 -15.46 27.30 -9.42
N ASN A 54 -16.64 27.33 -10.05
CA ASN A 54 -16.97 26.40 -11.13
C ASN A 54 -16.20 26.61 -12.45
N ARG A 55 -15.60 27.80 -12.65
CA ARG A 55 -14.68 28.05 -13.77
C ARG A 55 -13.28 27.51 -13.47
N ALA A 56 -12.87 27.52 -12.20
CA ALA A 56 -11.61 26.94 -11.76
C ALA A 56 -11.67 25.40 -11.79
N THR A 57 -12.79 24.80 -11.39
CA THR A 57 -12.95 23.34 -11.33
C THR A 57 -13.37 22.68 -12.65
N LYS A 58 -13.43 23.44 -13.77
CA LYS A 58 -13.81 22.88 -15.08
C LYS A 58 -12.63 22.29 -15.86
N ASP A 59 -11.40 22.55 -15.39
CA ASP A 59 -10.15 22.08 -15.99
C ASP A 59 -9.36 21.17 -15.02
N GLU A 60 -9.97 20.69 -13.93
CA GLU A 60 -9.28 19.86 -12.94
C GLU A 60 -9.45 18.37 -13.28
N ASP A 61 -8.38 17.81 -13.83
CA ASP A 61 -8.17 16.39 -14.00
C ASP A 61 -8.02 15.73 -12.62
N ASP A 62 -9.15 15.33 -12.01
CA ASP A 62 -9.18 14.57 -10.75
C ASP A 62 -8.24 13.33 -10.77
N GLU A 63 -7.97 12.80 -11.96
CA GLU A 63 -7.01 11.73 -12.20
C GLU A 63 -5.55 12.15 -11.93
N GLY A 64 -5.15 13.38 -12.27
CA GLY A 64 -3.82 13.92 -12.00
C GLY A 64 -3.57 14.14 -10.50
N LEU A 65 -4.59 14.59 -9.77
CA LEU A 65 -4.54 14.72 -8.31
C LEU A 65 -4.39 13.34 -7.65
N PHE A 66 -5.20 12.34 -8.04
CA PHE A 66 -5.13 10.97 -7.52
C PHE A 66 -3.74 10.34 -7.74
N GLN A 67 -3.17 10.47 -8.94
CA GLN A 67 -1.83 9.99 -9.26
C GLN A 67 -0.74 10.66 -8.41
N SER A 68 -0.85 11.97 -8.16
CA SER A 68 0.11 12.71 -7.34
C SER A 68 0.09 12.27 -5.87
N VAL A 69 -1.10 12.00 -5.32
CA VAL A 69 -1.27 11.51 -3.95
C VAL A 69 -0.69 10.11 -3.81
N ASN A 70 -0.97 9.21 -4.77
CA ASN A 70 -0.44 7.85 -4.76
C ASN A 70 1.10 7.82 -4.80
N ARG A 71 1.74 8.63 -5.67
CA ARG A 71 3.21 8.75 -5.71
C ARG A 71 3.81 9.20 -4.37
N ARG A 72 3.17 10.17 -3.69
CA ARG A 72 3.63 10.63 -2.36
C ARG A 72 3.50 9.52 -1.31
N GLN A 73 2.41 8.75 -1.34
CA GLN A 73 2.21 7.62 -0.43
C GLN A 73 3.27 6.53 -0.68
N GLN A 74 3.54 6.17 -1.93
CA GLN A 74 4.57 5.21 -2.33
C GLN A 74 5.96 5.66 -1.87
N ALA A 75 6.35 6.90 -2.16
CA ALA A 75 7.64 7.45 -1.71
C ALA A 75 7.77 7.42 -0.18
N ARG A 76 6.69 7.73 0.55
CA ARG A 76 6.68 7.66 2.03
C ARG A 76 6.86 6.24 2.55
N THR A 77 6.25 5.25 1.90
CA THR A 77 6.43 3.83 2.27
C THR A 77 7.85 3.36 1.98
N GLU A 78 8.41 3.72 0.84
CA GLU A 78 9.79 3.41 0.47
C GLU A 78 10.79 4.04 1.45
N GLU A 79 10.61 5.32 1.80
CA GLU A 79 11.43 6.01 2.79
C GLU A 79 11.38 5.31 4.16
N LYS A 80 10.18 4.90 4.60
CA LYS A 80 10.00 4.15 5.85
C LYS A 80 10.71 2.80 5.80
N ASP A 81 10.64 2.08 4.69
CA ASP A 81 11.28 0.78 4.51
C ASP A 81 12.81 0.89 4.45
N VAL A 82 13.33 1.93 3.79
CA VAL A 82 14.76 2.28 3.78
C VAL A 82 15.24 2.58 5.19
N ASN A 83 14.51 3.41 5.93
CA ASN A 83 14.84 3.74 7.33
C ASN A 83 14.80 2.49 8.23
N ALA A 84 13.80 1.63 8.08
CA ALA A 84 13.73 0.37 8.82
C ALA A 84 14.88 -0.59 8.46
N SER A 85 15.30 -0.62 7.19
CA SER A 85 16.46 -1.38 6.73
C SER A 85 17.76 -0.86 7.33
N ALA A 86 17.97 0.45 7.28
CA ALA A 86 19.13 1.10 7.89
C ALA A 86 19.18 0.84 9.40
N ALA A 87 18.05 1.00 10.10
CA ALA A 87 17.94 0.73 11.53
C ALA A 87 18.31 -0.72 11.87
N PHE A 88 17.88 -1.71 11.06
CA PHE A 88 18.26 -3.11 11.24
C PHE A 88 19.78 -3.30 11.16
N TYR A 89 20.45 -2.81 10.11
CA TYR A 89 21.90 -2.99 9.94
C TYR A 89 22.73 -2.16 10.94
N GLN A 90 22.11 -1.15 11.57
CA GLN A 90 22.71 -0.37 12.66
C GLN A 90 22.40 -0.94 14.04
N SER A 91 21.52 -1.94 14.16
CA SER A 91 21.14 -2.55 15.43
C SER A 91 22.32 -3.27 16.10
N ARG A 92 22.30 -3.33 17.43
CA ARG A 92 23.32 -4.01 18.24
C ARG A 92 23.30 -5.52 17.96
N GLU A 93 22.11 -6.08 17.81
CA GLU A 93 21.82 -7.48 17.55
C GLU A 93 22.46 -7.92 16.23
N TRP A 94 22.25 -7.15 15.15
CA TRP A 94 22.88 -7.43 13.88
C TRP A 94 24.41 -7.33 13.95
N ARG A 95 24.95 -6.27 14.56
CA ARG A 95 26.42 -6.12 14.68
C ARG A 95 27.05 -7.28 15.44
N ALA A 96 26.43 -7.73 16.53
CA ALA A 96 26.88 -8.87 17.32
C ALA A 96 26.84 -10.17 16.50
N LEU A 97 25.72 -10.44 15.83
CA LEU A 97 25.57 -11.64 15.00
C LEU A 97 26.52 -11.63 13.79
N ARG A 98 26.70 -10.47 13.15
CA ARG A 98 27.65 -10.27 12.05
C ARG A 98 29.07 -10.62 12.48
N TYR A 99 29.49 -10.16 13.66
CA TYR A 99 30.78 -10.52 14.23
C TYR A 99 30.90 -12.02 14.48
N GLN A 100 29.86 -12.67 15.03
CA GLN A 100 29.84 -14.13 15.23
C GLN A 100 29.98 -14.89 13.91
N ALA A 101 29.29 -14.47 12.85
CA ALA A 101 29.39 -15.09 11.53
C ALA A 101 30.81 -14.97 10.95
N LEU A 102 31.42 -13.79 11.01
CA LEU A 102 32.80 -13.56 10.57
C LEU A 102 33.81 -14.42 11.33
N LYS A 103 33.66 -14.52 12.66
CA LYS A 103 34.51 -15.34 13.51
C LYS A 103 34.36 -16.83 13.22
N LYS A 104 33.13 -17.29 12.97
CA LYS A 104 32.81 -18.72 12.79
C LYS A 104 33.21 -19.25 11.40
N TYR A 105 32.93 -18.51 10.34
CA TYR A 105 33.00 -19.03 8.97
C TYR A 105 34.31 -18.73 8.24
N GLY A 106 35.20 -17.92 8.83
CA GLY A 106 36.49 -17.57 8.24
C GLY A 106 36.35 -16.59 7.08
N GLY A 107 37.17 -15.54 7.02
CA GLY A 107 36.99 -14.36 6.15
C GLY A 107 37.18 -14.58 4.64
N ALA A 108 36.61 -15.64 4.07
CA ALA A 108 36.56 -15.96 2.65
C ALA A 108 35.11 -16.10 2.16
N CYS A 109 34.91 -15.81 0.88
CA CYS A 109 33.64 -16.01 0.20
C CYS A 109 33.32 -17.51 0.12
N SER A 110 32.17 -17.93 0.63
CA SER A 110 31.72 -19.32 0.57
C SER A 110 31.46 -19.79 -0.87
N ALA A 111 31.11 -18.87 -1.78
CA ALA A 111 30.82 -19.23 -3.18
C ALA A 111 32.07 -19.39 -4.05
N CYS A 112 33.04 -18.47 -3.97
CA CYS A 112 34.20 -18.44 -4.87
C CYS A 112 35.55 -18.63 -4.18
N GLY A 113 35.58 -18.75 -2.85
CA GLY A 113 36.80 -18.95 -2.06
C GLY A 113 37.71 -17.71 -1.91
N ARG A 114 37.43 -16.59 -2.61
CA ARG A 114 38.24 -15.37 -2.46
C ARG A 114 38.14 -14.79 -1.05
N SER A 115 39.25 -14.34 -0.49
CA SER A 115 39.36 -13.75 0.84
C SER A 115 39.95 -12.34 0.80
N ALA A 116 39.64 -11.53 1.81
CA ALA A 116 40.17 -10.17 1.94
C ALA A 116 41.72 -10.16 1.99
N ALA A 117 42.31 -11.07 2.76
CA ALA A 117 43.77 -11.14 2.93
C ALA A 117 44.53 -11.53 1.67
N LYS A 118 43.98 -12.43 0.84
CA LYS A 118 44.68 -12.95 -0.36
C LYS A 118 44.35 -12.18 -1.63
N HIS A 119 43.14 -11.63 -1.74
CA HIS A 119 42.62 -11.07 -2.99
C HIS A 119 42.20 -9.60 -2.87
N GLY A 120 42.27 -8.99 -1.68
CA GLY A 120 41.84 -7.61 -1.46
C GLY A 120 40.33 -7.37 -1.62
N VAL A 121 39.51 -8.43 -1.63
CA VAL A 121 38.06 -8.31 -1.81
C VAL A 121 37.35 -7.98 -0.50
N VAL A 122 36.27 -7.20 -0.59
CA VAL A 122 35.38 -6.97 0.56
C VAL A 122 34.49 -8.18 0.78
N ILE A 123 34.45 -8.69 2.02
CA ILE A 123 33.58 -9.78 2.44
C ILE A 123 32.37 -9.22 3.19
N HIS A 124 31.19 -9.56 2.69
CA HIS A 124 29.89 -9.25 3.27
C HIS A 124 29.34 -10.47 4.02
N VAL A 125 28.51 -10.20 5.02
CA VAL A 125 27.69 -11.22 5.67
C VAL A 125 26.31 -11.16 5.03
N ASP A 126 25.98 -12.18 4.24
CA ASP A 126 24.74 -12.29 3.49
C ASP A 126 23.75 -13.24 4.17
N HIS A 127 22.46 -12.97 3.98
CA HIS A 127 21.39 -13.88 4.40
C HIS A 127 21.13 -14.92 3.31
N ILE A 128 21.29 -16.22 3.62
CA ILE A 128 20.93 -17.34 2.73
C ILE A 128 19.49 -17.12 2.26
N ARG A 129 18.53 -17.08 3.19
CA ARG A 129 17.16 -16.64 2.95
C ARG A 129 17.05 -15.13 3.13
N PRO A 130 16.78 -14.35 2.05
CA PRO A 130 16.86 -12.89 2.08
C PRO A 130 15.94 -12.25 3.13
N ARG A 131 16.46 -11.27 3.86
CA ARG A 131 15.72 -10.54 4.91
C ARG A 131 14.40 -9.93 4.43
N SER A 132 14.36 -9.42 3.20
CA SER A 132 13.16 -8.81 2.62
C SER A 132 12.00 -9.80 2.43
N LYS A 133 12.29 -11.10 2.34
CA LYS A 133 11.29 -12.18 2.21
C LYS A 133 11.09 -12.93 3.53
N TYR A 134 12.14 -13.07 4.34
CA TYR A 134 12.14 -13.84 5.58
C TYR A 134 12.68 -13.03 6.77
N PRO A 135 11.99 -11.95 7.17
CA PRO A 135 12.47 -11.07 8.26
C PRO A 135 12.61 -11.81 9.60
N HIS A 136 11.80 -12.84 9.83
CA HIS A 136 11.86 -13.69 11.03
C HIS A 136 13.14 -14.54 11.13
N LEU A 137 13.89 -14.71 10.03
CA LEU A 137 15.19 -15.42 10.00
C LEU A 137 16.39 -14.46 10.03
N ALA A 138 16.16 -13.15 10.11
CA ALA A 138 17.20 -12.13 9.93
C ALA A 138 18.31 -12.19 10.99
N LEU A 139 17.98 -12.67 12.19
CA LEU A 139 18.90 -12.77 13.33
C LEU A 139 19.28 -14.22 13.66
N ARG A 140 19.20 -15.14 12.69
CA ARG A 140 19.67 -16.52 12.89
C ARG A 140 21.04 -16.74 12.25
N LEU A 141 22.00 -17.21 13.04
CA LEU A 141 23.37 -17.47 12.58
C LEU A 141 23.43 -18.55 11.48
N ASP A 142 22.51 -19.51 11.51
CA ASP A 142 22.38 -20.56 10.49
C ASP A 142 21.83 -20.04 9.16
N ASN A 143 21.24 -18.85 9.13
CA ASN A 143 20.79 -18.18 7.92
C ASN A 143 21.85 -17.23 7.34
N LEU A 144 23.06 -17.15 7.90
CA LEU A 144 24.13 -16.27 7.42
C LEU A 144 25.22 -17.03 6.67
N GLN A 145 25.81 -16.40 5.65
CA GLN A 145 26.97 -16.88 4.92
C GLN A 145 27.88 -15.70 4.53
N LEU A 146 29.14 -15.99 4.18
CA LEU A 146 30.11 -14.96 3.82
C LEU A 146 30.26 -14.91 2.30
N LEU A 147 30.03 -13.76 1.69
CA LEU A 147 30.15 -13.59 0.24
C LEU A 147 31.01 -12.37 -0.10
N CYS A 148 31.81 -12.45 -1.15
CA CYS A 148 32.43 -11.25 -1.71
C CYS A 148 31.36 -10.36 -2.36
N HIS A 149 31.71 -9.09 -2.63
CA HIS A 149 30.82 -8.13 -3.27
C HIS A 149 30.15 -8.69 -4.55
N GLU A 150 30.94 -9.30 -5.45
CA GLU A 150 30.44 -9.85 -6.72
C GLU A 150 29.43 -10.99 -6.53
N CYS A 151 29.77 -11.98 -5.69
CA CYS A 151 28.86 -13.11 -5.43
C CYS A 151 27.59 -12.68 -4.69
N ASN A 152 27.73 -11.73 -3.75
CA ASN A 152 26.59 -11.17 -3.02
C ASN A 152 25.62 -10.44 -3.96
N LEU A 153 26.16 -9.61 -4.86
CA LEU A 153 25.37 -8.89 -5.85
C LEU A 153 24.69 -9.84 -6.86
N ALA A 154 25.42 -10.87 -7.31
CA ALA A 154 24.88 -11.88 -8.22
C ALA A 154 23.68 -12.63 -7.60
N LYS A 155 23.82 -13.07 -6.36
CA LYS A 155 22.75 -13.74 -5.60
C LYS A 155 21.55 -12.81 -5.39
N GLY A 156 21.80 -11.62 -4.85
CA GLY A 156 20.77 -10.66 -4.47
C GLY A 156 19.68 -11.28 -3.57
N ASN A 157 18.46 -10.79 -3.72
CA ASN A 157 17.27 -11.35 -3.05
C ASN A 157 16.51 -12.40 -3.91
N ARG A 158 17.12 -12.83 -5.02
CA ARG A 158 16.50 -13.71 -6.02
C ARG A 158 16.67 -15.19 -5.69
N ASP A 159 17.75 -15.53 -4.98
CA ASP A 159 18.12 -16.91 -4.68
C ASP A 159 18.34 -17.15 -3.17
N GLU A 160 18.24 -18.41 -2.77
CA GLU A 160 18.40 -18.93 -1.41
C GLU A 160 19.52 -19.99 -1.31
N ILE A 161 20.42 -20.06 -2.29
CA ILE A 161 21.57 -20.97 -2.26
C ILE A 161 22.40 -20.77 -0.99
N LYS A 162 22.73 -21.90 -0.37
CA LYS A 162 23.65 -22.03 0.77
C LYS A 162 24.97 -22.61 0.27
N TRP A 163 26.01 -21.77 0.20
CA TRP A 163 27.35 -22.20 -0.23
C TRP A 163 28.24 -22.75 0.89
N ARG A 164 27.90 -22.47 2.15
CA ARG A 164 28.70 -22.85 3.33
C ARG A 164 28.24 -24.15 3.98
#